data_AF-A0A962R1V8-F1
#
_entry.id   AF-A0A962R1V8-F1
#
_cell.length_a   1.000
_cell.length_b   1.000
_cell.length_c   1.000
_cell.angle_alpha   90.00
_cell.angle_beta   90.00
_cell.angle_gamma   90.00
#
_symmetry.space_group_name_H-M   'P 1'
#
loop_
_entity.id
_entity.type
_entity.pdbx_description
1 polymer ?
#
loop_
_entity_poly.entity_id
_entity_poly.type
_entity_poly.pdbx_seq_one_letter_code
_entity_poly.pdbx_strand_id
1 'polypeptide(L)'
;VLVVNGAYDGPTLCLTAAVHGDELNGIEMVRRVMYDLDPQKLHGMIIGVPIVNLLGFSRNSRYLPDRRDLNRYFPGNPNGSVASRIANAFFDDVVKHCNMLVDLHTGSFYRTNIPQLRADLNNPLVADFVEIFGDIPVLHSRGNKGSLRAATVRAGIPAVTLEAGEPMRLQRGMVEVGVKAINTLLAKSGMYSKLGLWIKPEPAFYRSTWVRSNASGILFS
;
A
#
# COMPACT_ATOMS: atom_id res chain seq x y z
N VAL A 1 7.04 7.58 11.75
CA VAL A 1 7.05 6.11 11.70
C VAL A 1 6.45 5.60 13.00
N LEU A 2 5.57 4.60 12.93
CA LEU A 2 4.98 3.91 14.07
C LEU A 2 5.51 2.49 14.05
N VAL A 3 5.90 1.94 15.20
CA VAL A 3 6.37 0.56 15.31
C VAL A 3 5.62 -0.10 16.47
N VAL A 4 5.02 -1.24 16.20
CA VAL A 4 4.42 -2.11 17.23
C VAL A 4 5.15 -3.43 17.17
N ASN A 5 5.89 -3.74 18.22
CA ASN A 5 6.54 -5.04 18.39
C ASN A 5 5.65 -5.94 19.24
N GLY A 6 5.36 -7.13 18.76
CA GLY A 6 4.52 -8.10 19.45
C GLY A 6 5.24 -8.80 20.60
N ALA A 7 4.45 -9.43 21.46
CA ALA A 7 4.95 -10.26 22.57
C ALA A 7 5.53 -11.61 22.10
N TYR A 8 5.21 -12.03 20.88
CA TYR A 8 5.63 -13.30 20.31
C TYR A 8 6.45 -13.10 19.03
N ASP A 9 7.34 -14.05 18.73
CA ASP A 9 8.10 -14.06 17.50
C ASP A 9 7.19 -14.21 16.27
N GLY A 10 7.61 -13.61 15.15
CA GLY A 10 6.87 -13.64 13.89
C GLY A 10 7.46 -12.69 12.84
N PRO A 11 6.83 -12.58 11.67
CA PRO A 11 7.31 -11.75 10.56
C PRO A 11 7.11 -10.25 10.83
N THR A 12 7.79 -9.42 10.04
CA THR A 12 7.60 -7.97 10.01
C THR A 12 6.73 -7.56 8.83
N LEU A 13 5.58 -6.94 9.09
CA LEU A 13 4.70 -6.35 8.07
C LEU A 13 4.88 -4.83 8.02
N CYS A 14 5.09 -4.30 6.81
CA CYS A 14 5.16 -2.85 6.59
C CYS A 14 3.89 -2.34 5.92
N LEU A 15 3.25 -1.36 6.57
CA LEU A 15 2.09 -0.62 6.07
C LEU A 15 2.53 0.79 5.73
N THR A 16 2.43 1.16 4.45
CA THR A 16 2.89 2.46 3.97
C THR A 16 1.74 3.20 3.30
N ALA A 17 1.68 4.51 3.49
CA ALA A 17 0.66 5.36 2.88
C ALA A 17 1.22 6.73 2.54
N ALA A 18 0.46 7.46 1.73
CA ALA A 18 0.79 8.79 1.23
C ALA A 18 2.23 8.88 0.68
N VAL A 19 2.62 7.89 -0.13
CA VAL A 19 3.75 8.05 -1.08
C VAL A 19 3.43 9.17 -2.07
N HIS A 20 2.15 9.33 -2.41
CA HIS A 20 1.59 10.55 -2.97
C HIS A 20 0.87 11.32 -1.84
N GLY A 21 1.20 12.59 -1.66
CA GLY A 21 0.75 13.35 -0.49
C GLY A 21 -0.74 13.72 -0.48
N ASP A 22 -1.43 13.57 -1.61
CA ASP A 22 -2.87 13.82 -1.76
C ASP A 22 -3.74 12.58 -1.48
N GLU A 23 -3.17 11.43 -1.14
CA GLU A 23 -3.91 10.16 -1.01
C GLU A 23 -4.24 9.86 0.47
N LEU A 24 -5.36 10.40 0.95
CA LEU A 24 -5.67 10.48 2.39
C LEU A 24 -6.18 9.17 3.02
N ASN A 25 -6.86 8.31 2.26
CA ASN A 25 -7.51 7.11 2.82
C ASN A 25 -6.50 6.16 3.46
N GLY A 26 -5.33 5.97 2.83
CA GLY A 26 -4.26 5.11 3.36
C GLY A 26 -3.72 5.60 4.70
N ILE A 27 -3.60 6.92 4.90
CA ILE A 27 -3.12 7.51 6.17
C ILE A 27 -3.99 7.02 7.33
N GLU A 28 -5.30 7.14 7.18
CA GLU A 28 -6.26 6.76 8.20
C GLU A 28 -6.32 5.24 8.40
N MET A 29 -6.18 4.44 7.32
CA MET A 29 -6.08 2.99 7.43
C MET A 29 -4.88 2.57 8.28
N VAL A 30 -3.69 3.12 8.01
CA VAL A 30 -2.48 2.84 8.81
C VAL A 30 -2.71 3.28 10.24
N ARG A 31 -3.26 4.47 10.49
CA ARG A 31 -3.53 4.94 11.85
C ARG A 31 -4.43 3.95 12.61
N ARG A 32 -5.61 3.61 12.07
CA ARG A 32 -6.54 2.70 12.75
C ARG A 32 -5.93 1.35 13.05
N VAL A 33 -5.28 0.73 12.06
CA VAL A 33 -4.61 -0.57 12.28
C VAL A 33 -3.56 -0.43 13.38
N MET A 34 -2.70 0.58 13.32
CA MET A 34 -1.61 0.73 14.29
C MET A 34 -2.11 1.01 15.72
N TYR A 35 -3.18 1.80 15.90
CA TYR A 35 -3.71 2.14 17.23
C TYR A 35 -4.64 1.07 17.81
N ASP A 36 -5.21 0.18 17.00
CA ASP A 36 -6.10 -0.90 17.45
C ASP A 36 -5.35 -2.20 17.79
N LEU A 37 -4.03 -2.25 17.60
CA LEU A 37 -3.21 -3.41 17.92
C LEU A 37 -2.97 -3.50 19.43
N ASP A 38 -3.18 -4.70 19.97
CA ASP A 38 -2.72 -5.13 21.29
C ASP A 38 -1.40 -5.91 21.12
N PRO A 39 -0.24 -5.35 21.54
CA PRO A 39 1.05 -6.03 21.41
C PRO A 39 1.08 -7.42 22.06
N GLN A 40 0.27 -7.65 23.10
CA GLN A 40 0.20 -8.96 23.78
C GLN A 40 -0.45 -10.06 22.93
N LYS A 41 -1.06 -9.70 21.79
CA LYS A 41 -1.71 -10.64 20.86
C LYS A 41 -1.00 -10.73 19.50
N LEU A 42 0.10 -10.00 19.35
CA LEU A 42 0.83 -9.86 18.09
C LEU A 42 2.02 -10.82 18.06
N HIS A 43 2.13 -11.56 16.95
CA HIS A 43 3.29 -12.35 16.55
C HIS A 43 4.07 -11.59 15.49
N GLY A 44 5.30 -11.21 15.81
CA GLY A 44 6.17 -10.40 14.96
C GLY A 44 5.98 -8.90 15.17
N MET A 45 6.17 -8.12 14.11
CA MET A 45 6.24 -6.67 14.18
C MET A 45 5.43 -6.02 13.06
N ILE A 46 4.83 -4.86 13.34
CA ILE A 46 4.19 -4.04 12.32
C ILE A 46 4.85 -2.66 12.32
N ILE A 47 5.33 -2.25 11.15
CA ILE A 47 5.87 -0.90 10.91
C ILE A 47 4.85 -0.13 10.08
N GLY A 48 4.27 0.90 10.68
CA GLY A 48 3.33 1.81 10.04
C GLY A 48 4.01 3.11 9.63
N VAL A 49 3.93 3.48 8.36
CA VAL A 49 4.40 4.77 7.84
C VAL A 49 3.23 5.46 7.16
N PRO A 50 2.38 6.18 7.94
CA PRO A 50 1.18 6.79 7.39
C PRO A 50 1.48 7.83 6.31
N ILE A 51 2.60 8.55 6.42
CA ILE A 51 3.00 9.61 5.50
C ILE A 51 4.44 9.40 5.08
N VAL A 52 4.65 8.83 3.90
CA VAL A 52 5.99 8.68 3.32
C VAL A 52 6.45 9.99 2.67
N ASN A 53 5.60 10.63 1.86
CA ASN A 53 5.90 11.90 1.20
C ASN A 53 5.36 13.08 2.02
N LEU A 54 6.03 13.38 3.14
CA LEU A 54 5.65 14.48 4.04
C LEU A 54 5.56 15.84 3.33
N LEU A 55 6.49 16.11 2.42
CA LEU A 55 6.53 17.36 1.66
C LEU A 55 5.33 17.49 0.69
N GLY A 56 4.94 16.41 0.03
CA GLY A 56 3.72 16.35 -0.78
C GLY A 56 2.47 16.54 0.07
N PHE A 57 2.39 15.83 1.20
CA PHE A 57 1.24 15.86 2.10
C PHE A 57 0.96 17.26 2.65
N SER A 58 1.98 17.95 3.15
CA SER A 58 1.85 19.33 3.66
C SER A 58 1.32 20.33 2.63
N ARG A 59 1.38 19.98 1.34
CA ARG A 59 0.95 20.81 0.21
C ARG A 59 -0.29 20.25 -0.50
N ASN A 60 -0.93 19.23 0.07
CA ASN A 60 -2.01 18.47 -0.58
C ASN A 60 -1.66 18.09 -2.03
N SER A 61 -0.45 17.55 -2.23
CA SER A 61 0.10 17.30 -3.55
C SER A 61 0.65 15.89 -3.69
N ARG A 62 0.34 15.28 -4.84
CA ARG A 62 0.97 14.03 -5.30
C ARG A 62 2.50 14.10 -5.30
N TYR A 63 3.03 15.26 -5.67
CA TYR A 63 4.44 15.44 -6.00
C TYR A 63 5.24 16.07 -4.86
N LEU A 64 6.55 15.84 -4.90
CA LEU A 64 7.51 16.62 -4.14
C LEU A 64 7.54 18.09 -4.61
N PRO A 65 8.13 19.02 -3.84
CA PRO A 65 8.21 20.44 -4.22
C PRO A 65 8.83 20.69 -5.60
N ASP A 66 9.77 19.83 -6.02
CA ASP A 66 10.41 19.84 -7.33
C ASP A 66 9.61 19.11 -8.43
N ARG A 67 8.33 18.84 -8.18
CA ARG A 67 7.36 18.15 -9.06
C ARG A 67 7.69 16.69 -9.39
N ARG A 68 8.68 16.09 -8.73
CA ARG A 68 8.97 14.66 -8.91
C ARG A 68 7.92 13.80 -8.21
N ASP A 69 7.48 12.76 -8.90
CA ASP A 69 6.66 11.69 -8.32
C ASP A 69 7.60 10.73 -7.58
N LEU A 70 7.56 10.74 -6.24
CA LEU A 70 8.41 9.88 -5.39
C LEU A 70 8.30 8.40 -5.80
N ASN A 71 7.12 7.96 -6.24
CA ASN A 71 6.86 6.59 -6.66
C ASN A 71 7.45 6.23 -8.04
N ARG A 72 8.39 7.02 -8.56
CA ARG A 72 9.22 6.72 -9.74
C ARG A 72 10.70 6.62 -9.44
N TYR A 73 11.09 6.78 -8.17
CA TYR A 73 12.48 6.87 -7.76
C TYR A 73 12.97 5.73 -6.88
N PHE A 74 12.13 4.75 -6.50
CA PHE A 74 12.57 3.59 -5.71
C PHE A 74 13.44 2.61 -6.52
N PRO A 75 14.50 2.01 -5.94
CA PRO A 75 14.91 2.05 -4.53
C PRO A 75 15.75 3.28 -4.13
N GLY A 76 15.87 4.28 -5.00
CA GLY A 76 16.55 5.54 -4.71
C GLY A 76 18.02 5.56 -5.08
N ASN A 77 18.64 6.69 -4.81
CA ASN A 77 20.08 6.92 -4.89
C ASN A 77 20.46 8.00 -3.85
N PRO A 78 21.38 7.74 -2.92
CA PRO A 78 21.76 8.69 -1.86
C PRO A 78 22.43 9.97 -2.40
N ASN A 79 23.01 9.90 -3.60
CA ASN A 79 23.64 11.02 -4.30
C ASN A 79 22.73 11.64 -5.38
N GLY A 80 21.47 11.22 -5.45
CA GLY A 80 20.51 11.69 -6.45
C GLY A 80 19.73 12.94 -6.02
N SER A 81 18.62 13.17 -6.71
CA SER A 81 17.69 14.26 -6.36
C SER A 81 17.05 14.05 -4.99
N VAL A 82 16.36 15.06 -4.48
CA VAL A 82 15.58 14.95 -3.22
C VAL A 82 14.69 13.71 -3.23
N ALA A 83 13.95 13.47 -4.32
CA ALA A 83 13.16 12.25 -4.49
C ALA A 83 13.97 10.95 -4.36
N SER A 84 15.12 10.85 -5.03
CA SER A 84 16.00 9.69 -4.97
C SER A 84 16.58 9.45 -3.58
N ARG A 85 16.95 10.51 -2.85
CA ARG A 85 17.51 10.38 -1.50
C ARG A 85 16.45 9.95 -0.49
N ILE A 86 15.25 10.54 -0.58
CA ILE A 86 14.11 10.12 0.25
C ILE A 86 13.77 8.66 -0.05
N ALA A 87 13.67 8.29 -1.33
CA ALA A 87 13.40 6.91 -1.72
C ALA A 87 14.49 5.95 -1.22
N ASN A 88 15.76 6.37 -1.25
CA ASN A 88 16.88 5.55 -0.79
C ASN A 88 16.85 5.33 0.73
N ALA A 89 16.80 6.41 1.52
CA ALA A 89 16.73 6.30 2.97
C ALA A 89 15.50 5.48 3.39
N PHE A 90 14.33 5.75 2.79
CA PHE A 90 13.12 4.97 3.12
C PHE A 90 13.25 3.49 2.76
N PHE A 91 13.84 3.18 1.60
CA PHE A 91 13.96 1.80 1.15
C PHE A 91 15.00 1.01 1.96
N ASP A 92 16.17 1.62 2.19
CA ASP A 92 17.28 0.97 2.87
C ASP A 92 17.05 0.88 4.38
N ASP A 93 16.52 1.93 5.01
CA ASP A 93 16.41 2.01 6.47
C ASP A 93 15.08 1.45 7.01
N VAL A 94 14.08 1.22 6.14
CA VAL A 94 12.76 0.70 6.55
C VAL A 94 12.37 -0.52 5.74
N VAL A 95 12.21 -0.38 4.42
CA VAL A 95 11.56 -1.40 3.58
C VAL A 95 12.34 -2.72 3.56
N LYS A 96 13.68 -2.67 3.50
CA LYS A 96 14.54 -3.86 3.50
C LYS A 96 14.48 -4.68 4.79
N HIS A 97 13.94 -4.12 5.87
CA HIS A 97 13.78 -4.79 7.16
C HIS A 97 12.41 -5.45 7.32
N CYS A 98 11.55 -5.39 6.29
CA CYS A 98 10.22 -5.99 6.30
C CYS A 98 10.23 -7.36 5.62
N ASN A 99 9.35 -8.28 6.04
CA ASN A 99 9.09 -9.53 5.33
C ASN A 99 7.96 -9.39 4.30
N MET A 100 7.06 -8.42 4.48
CA MET A 100 5.91 -8.15 3.60
C MET A 100 5.62 -6.65 3.57
N LEU A 101 5.07 -6.14 2.45
CA LEU A 101 4.70 -4.73 2.32
C LEU A 101 3.32 -4.52 1.68
N VAL A 102 2.52 -3.65 2.31
CA VAL A 102 1.27 -3.12 1.76
C VAL A 102 1.42 -1.61 1.55
N ASP A 103 1.38 -1.19 0.30
CA ASP A 103 1.44 0.21 -0.12
C ASP A 103 0.02 0.72 -0.41
N LEU A 104 -0.49 1.62 0.43
CA LEU A 104 -1.88 2.10 0.40
C LEU A 104 -1.98 3.34 -0.48
N HIS A 105 -2.73 3.22 -1.57
CA HIS A 105 -2.95 4.27 -2.57
C HIS A 105 -4.44 4.53 -2.77
N THR A 106 -4.73 5.61 -3.49
CA THR A 106 -6.06 5.89 -4.06
C THR A 106 -5.96 6.02 -5.58
N GLY A 107 -7.11 6.25 -6.22
CA GLY A 107 -7.11 6.76 -7.59
C GLY A 107 -6.24 8.02 -7.73
N SER A 108 -5.61 8.19 -8.89
CA SER A 108 -4.79 9.38 -9.16
C SER A 108 -5.62 10.50 -9.75
N PHE A 109 -5.32 11.73 -9.38
CA PHE A 109 -6.00 12.93 -9.89
C PHE A 109 -7.53 12.82 -9.69
N TYR A 110 -8.32 12.95 -10.76
CA TYR A 110 -9.77 12.90 -10.70
C TYR A 110 -10.34 11.49 -10.95
N ARG A 111 -9.60 10.44 -10.55
CA ARG A 111 -10.05 9.05 -10.70
C ARG A 111 -10.41 8.45 -9.35
N THR A 112 -11.38 7.57 -9.37
CA THR A 112 -11.79 6.76 -8.23
C THR A 112 -11.47 5.30 -8.50
N ASN A 113 -10.75 4.66 -7.58
CA ASN A 113 -10.55 3.22 -7.60
C ASN A 113 -11.54 2.56 -6.64
N ILE A 114 -12.19 1.48 -7.07
CA ILE A 114 -12.78 0.53 -6.11
C ILE A 114 -11.69 -0.09 -5.24
N PRO A 115 -11.97 -0.50 -3.99
CA PRO A 115 -11.06 -1.28 -3.18
C PRO A 115 -10.54 -2.52 -3.93
N GLN A 116 -9.24 -2.57 -4.18
CA GLN A 116 -8.60 -3.68 -4.89
C GLN A 116 -7.12 -3.76 -4.57
N LEU A 117 -6.54 -4.95 -4.73
CA LEU A 117 -5.09 -5.13 -4.73
C LEU A 117 -4.54 -5.02 -6.15
N ARG A 118 -3.32 -4.50 -6.27
CA ARG A 118 -2.50 -4.56 -7.48
C ARG A 118 -1.22 -5.30 -7.18
N ALA A 119 -1.00 -6.41 -7.89
CA ALA A 119 0.05 -7.38 -7.55
C ALA A 119 0.61 -8.07 -8.79
N ASP A 120 1.91 -8.43 -8.78
CA ASP A 120 2.52 -9.23 -9.85
C ASP A 120 2.29 -10.72 -9.61
N LEU A 121 1.13 -11.22 -10.05
CA LEU A 121 0.75 -12.62 -9.91
C LEU A 121 1.64 -13.63 -10.66
N ASN A 122 2.61 -13.16 -11.47
CA ASN A 122 3.62 -14.07 -12.04
C ASN A 122 4.74 -14.40 -11.05
N ASN A 123 4.86 -13.66 -9.94
CA ASN A 123 5.80 -13.94 -8.87
C ASN A 123 5.12 -14.82 -7.81
N PRO A 124 5.58 -16.06 -7.57
CA PRO A 124 4.93 -16.96 -6.62
C PRO A 124 4.80 -16.39 -5.20
N LEU A 125 5.83 -15.71 -4.68
CA LEU A 125 5.78 -15.10 -3.35
C LEU A 125 4.68 -14.03 -3.25
N VAL A 126 4.45 -13.29 -4.33
CA VAL A 126 3.41 -12.26 -4.40
C VAL A 126 2.04 -12.91 -4.59
N ALA A 127 1.95 -13.99 -5.37
CA ALA A 127 0.72 -14.77 -5.53
C ALA A 127 0.26 -15.36 -4.19
N ASP A 128 1.15 -16.02 -3.45
CA ASP A 128 0.86 -16.56 -2.12
C ASP A 128 0.43 -15.44 -1.15
N PHE A 129 1.11 -14.29 -1.22
CA PHE A 129 0.80 -13.14 -0.35
C PHE A 129 -0.60 -12.55 -0.60
N VAL A 130 -1.07 -12.47 -1.85
CA VAL A 130 -2.41 -11.93 -2.14
C VAL A 130 -3.54 -12.85 -1.66
N GLU A 131 -3.33 -14.17 -1.66
CA GLU A 131 -4.35 -15.13 -1.22
C GLU A 131 -4.74 -14.93 0.26
N ILE A 132 -3.81 -14.40 1.07
CA ILE A 132 -4.03 -14.14 2.49
C ILE A 132 -5.11 -13.05 2.71
N PHE A 133 -5.30 -12.12 1.78
CA PHE A 133 -6.28 -11.04 1.94
C PHE A 133 -7.74 -11.52 1.81
N GLY A 134 -8.00 -12.60 1.05
CA GLY A 134 -9.32 -13.16 0.84
C GLY A 134 -10.31 -12.23 0.11
N ASP A 135 -10.95 -11.32 0.84
CA ASP A 135 -12.16 -10.56 0.46
C ASP A 135 -11.89 -9.29 -0.36
N ILE A 136 -10.88 -9.29 -1.21
CA ILE A 136 -10.52 -8.10 -1.98
C ILE A 136 -10.09 -8.51 -3.38
N PRO A 137 -10.70 -7.95 -4.43
CA PRO A 137 -10.35 -8.31 -5.80
C PRO A 137 -8.90 -7.93 -6.10
N VAL A 138 -8.26 -8.74 -6.93
CA VAL A 138 -6.84 -8.55 -7.27
C VAL A 138 -6.72 -8.25 -8.75
N LEU A 139 -6.03 -7.16 -9.10
CA LEU A 139 -5.66 -6.83 -10.46
C LEU A 139 -4.18 -7.14 -10.71
N HIS A 140 -3.93 -8.07 -11.63
CA HIS A 140 -2.58 -8.40 -12.06
C HIS A 140 -1.87 -7.20 -12.67
N SER A 141 -0.70 -6.85 -12.13
CA SER A 141 0.22 -5.87 -12.72
C SER A 141 1.63 -6.00 -12.14
N ARG A 142 2.65 -5.93 -13.00
CA ARG A 142 4.07 -5.95 -12.58
C ARG A 142 4.50 -4.74 -11.73
N GLY A 143 3.74 -3.66 -11.78
CA GLY A 143 4.09 -2.38 -11.16
C GLY A 143 5.00 -1.54 -12.05
N ASN A 144 4.93 -0.23 -11.88
CA ASN A 144 5.72 0.68 -12.69
C ASN A 144 7.20 0.63 -12.28
N LYS A 145 8.11 0.76 -13.25
CA LYS A 145 9.53 0.94 -12.95
C LYS A 145 9.70 2.14 -12.00
N GLY A 146 10.51 1.96 -10.96
CA GLY A 146 10.76 2.98 -9.95
C GLY A 146 9.68 3.10 -8.87
N SER A 147 8.61 2.30 -8.88
CA SER A 147 7.63 2.29 -7.80
C SER A 147 8.14 1.54 -6.57
N LEU A 148 7.61 1.92 -5.40
CA LEU A 148 7.90 1.26 -4.12
C LEU A 148 7.63 -0.25 -4.24
N ARG A 149 6.40 -0.63 -4.59
CA ARG A 149 6.02 -2.03 -4.81
C ARG A 149 6.99 -2.79 -5.73
N ALA A 150 7.33 -2.23 -6.89
CA ALA A 150 8.19 -2.91 -7.85
C ALA A 150 9.64 -3.04 -7.34
N ALA A 151 10.14 -2.06 -6.57
CA ALA A 151 11.44 -2.15 -5.94
C ALA A 151 11.46 -3.19 -4.80
N THR A 152 10.40 -3.23 -3.98
CA THR A 152 10.27 -4.19 -2.87
C THR A 152 10.23 -5.63 -3.38
N VAL A 153 9.42 -5.91 -4.42
CA VAL A 153 9.38 -7.24 -5.05
C VAL A 153 10.74 -7.64 -5.64
N ARG A 154 11.46 -6.71 -6.28
CA ARG A 154 12.82 -6.98 -6.79
C ARG A 154 13.83 -7.27 -5.67
N ALA A 155 13.60 -6.78 -4.46
CA ALA A 155 14.42 -7.08 -3.29
C ALA A 155 14.05 -8.41 -2.61
N GLY A 156 13.13 -9.20 -3.20
CA GLY A 156 12.71 -10.49 -2.66
C GLY A 156 11.63 -10.40 -1.58
N ILE A 157 11.05 -9.22 -1.37
CA ILE A 157 10.00 -8.99 -0.36
C ILE A 157 8.64 -8.93 -1.08
N PRO A 158 7.69 -9.83 -0.80
CA PRO A 158 6.36 -9.77 -1.40
C PRO A 158 5.66 -8.45 -1.04
N ALA A 159 5.13 -7.77 -2.06
CA ALA A 159 4.49 -6.48 -1.89
C ALA A 159 3.28 -6.28 -2.80
N VAL A 160 2.26 -5.62 -2.26
CA VAL A 160 1.02 -5.28 -2.97
C VAL A 160 0.72 -3.79 -2.82
N THR A 161 0.00 -3.24 -3.80
CA THR A 161 -0.62 -1.92 -3.65
C THR A 161 -2.10 -2.14 -3.37
N LEU A 162 -2.62 -1.59 -2.27
CA LEU A 162 -4.06 -1.57 -2.01
C LEU A 162 -4.59 -0.21 -2.44
N GLU A 163 -5.42 -0.22 -3.48
CA GLU A 163 -6.07 0.96 -4.04
C GLU A 163 -7.45 1.10 -3.41
N ALA A 164 -7.79 2.26 -2.83
CA ALA A 164 -9.11 2.45 -2.22
C ALA A 164 -9.58 3.91 -2.31
N GLY A 165 -10.48 4.17 -3.26
CA GLY A 165 -11.17 5.44 -3.38
C GLY A 165 -10.48 6.46 -4.27
N GLU A 166 -10.76 7.74 -4.03
CA GLU A 166 -10.24 8.90 -4.76
C GLU A 166 -9.27 9.69 -3.85
N PRO A 167 -8.41 10.54 -4.44
CA PRO A 167 -7.47 11.36 -3.68
C PRO A 167 -8.16 12.62 -3.15
N MET A 168 -7.43 13.43 -2.38
CA MET A 168 -7.80 14.75 -1.85
C MET A 168 -8.95 14.77 -0.83
N ARG A 169 -9.68 13.66 -0.63
CA ARG A 169 -10.68 13.55 0.44
C ARG A 169 -10.58 12.23 1.19
N LEU A 170 -11.00 12.26 2.46
CA LEU A 170 -11.13 11.07 3.28
C LEU A 170 -12.50 10.43 3.04
N GLN A 171 -12.52 9.15 2.74
CA GLN A 171 -13.73 8.40 2.42
C GLN A 171 -13.90 7.23 3.39
N ARG A 172 -14.77 7.42 4.38
CA ARG A 172 -14.96 6.48 5.48
C ARG A 172 -15.21 5.04 5.03
N GLY A 173 -16.10 4.83 4.06
CA GLY A 173 -16.39 3.48 3.54
C GLY A 173 -15.17 2.80 2.90
N MET A 174 -14.33 3.57 2.20
CA MET A 174 -13.10 3.04 1.61
C MET A 174 -12.07 2.68 2.69
N VAL A 175 -11.94 3.53 3.72
CA VAL A 175 -11.10 3.27 4.89
C VAL A 175 -11.53 1.99 5.60
N GLU A 176 -12.84 1.80 5.84
CA GLU A 176 -13.38 0.61 6.52
C GLU A 176 -13.05 -0.68 5.76
N VAL A 177 -13.19 -0.68 4.42
CA VAL A 177 -12.83 -1.83 3.58
C VAL A 177 -11.32 -2.12 3.66
N GLY A 178 -10.46 -1.10 3.53
CA GLY A 178 -9.01 -1.31 3.60
C GLY A 178 -8.53 -1.79 4.97
N VAL A 179 -9.09 -1.26 6.07
CA VAL A 179 -8.81 -1.73 7.43
C VAL A 179 -9.26 -3.19 7.61
N LYS A 180 -10.44 -3.56 7.09
CA LYS A 180 -10.89 -4.96 7.11
C LYS A 180 -9.94 -5.88 6.35
N ALA A 181 -9.45 -5.46 5.18
CA ALA A 181 -8.51 -6.22 4.37
C ALA A 181 -7.17 -6.43 5.09
N ILE A 182 -6.60 -5.38 5.71
CA ILE A 182 -5.36 -5.47 6.49
C ILE A 182 -5.55 -6.35 7.74
N ASN A 183 -6.66 -6.20 8.46
CA ASN A 183 -6.95 -7.06 9.61
C ASN A 183 -7.13 -8.53 9.22
N THR A 184 -7.71 -8.79 8.06
CA THR A 184 -7.82 -10.14 7.49
C THR A 184 -6.45 -10.70 7.16
N LEU A 185 -5.57 -9.90 6.55
CA LEU A 185 -4.17 -10.26 6.32
C LEU A 185 -3.48 -10.64 7.64
N LEU A 186 -3.58 -9.80 8.67
CA LEU A 186 -2.96 -10.05 9.98
C LEU A 186 -3.47 -11.34 10.63
N ALA A 187 -4.77 -11.61 10.55
CA ALA A 187 -5.34 -12.82 11.11
C ALA A 187 -4.91 -14.08 10.35
N LYS A 188 -5.02 -14.08 9.01
CA LYS A 188 -4.70 -15.25 8.18
C LYS A 188 -3.21 -15.53 8.05
N SER A 189 -2.35 -14.52 8.22
CA SER A 189 -0.89 -14.70 8.32
C SER A 189 -0.44 -15.20 9.70
N GLY A 190 -1.37 -15.40 10.65
CA GLY A 190 -1.05 -15.80 12.01
C GLY A 190 -0.38 -14.70 12.84
N MET A 191 -0.28 -13.47 12.32
CA MET A 191 0.32 -12.35 13.05
C MET A 191 -0.58 -11.86 14.18
N TYR A 192 -1.90 -11.94 14.07
CA TYR A 192 -2.81 -11.41 15.09
C TYR A 192 -4.00 -12.33 15.36
N SER A 193 -4.14 -12.75 16.61
CA SER A 193 -5.26 -13.62 17.03
C SER A 193 -6.58 -12.85 17.05
N LYS A 194 -7.41 -13.04 16.02
CA LYS A 194 -8.85 -12.71 16.03
C LYS A 194 -9.64 -13.91 15.54
N LEU A 195 -10.76 -14.21 16.20
CA LEU A 195 -11.66 -15.31 15.84
C LEU A 195 -12.10 -15.20 14.37
N GLY A 196 -11.86 -16.28 13.63
CA GLY A 196 -12.58 -16.77 12.46
C GLY A 196 -13.32 -15.76 11.59
N LEU A 197 -12.60 -15.10 10.68
CA LEU A 197 -13.21 -14.57 9.46
C LEU A 197 -12.98 -15.57 8.32
N TRP A 198 -13.89 -16.53 8.18
CA TRP A 198 -14.03 -17.28 6.93
C TRP A 198 -14.55 -16.31 5.88
N ILE A 199 -13.67 -15.88 4.99
CA ILE A 199 -14.06 -15.00 3.89
C ILE A 199 -13.72 -15.67 2.56
N LYS A 200 -14.71 -15.67 1.67
CA LYS A 200 -14.57 -16.18 0.31
C LYS A 200 -13.53 -15.36 -0.44
N PRO A 201 -12.64 -15.99 -1.23
CA PRO A 201 -11.74 -15.28 -2.11
C PRO A 201 -12.52 -14.48 -3.16
N GLU A 202 -12.14 -13.22 -3.35
CA GLU A 202 -12.58 -12.40 -4.48
C GLU A 202 -11.76 -12.73 -5.75
N PRO A 203 -12.29 -12.45 -6.96
CA PRO A 203 -11.63 -12.83 -8.20
C PRO A 203 -10.33 -12.07 -8.46
N ALA A 204 -9.40 -12.77 -9.12
CA ALA A 204 -8.19 -12.18 -9.69
C ALA A 204 -8.39 -11.88 -11.19
N PHE A 205 -8.20 -10.62 -11.56
CA PHE A 205 -8.28 -10.12 -12.93
C PHE A 205 -6.88 -10.04 -13.55
N TYR A 206 -6.63 -10.82 -14.60
CA TYR A 206 -5.31 -10.85 -15.26
C TYR A 206 -5.11 -9.76 -16.33
N ARG A 207 -6.19 -9.09 -16.73
CA ARG A 207 -6.18 -8.08 -17.80
C ARG A 207 -7.09 -6.92 -17.44
N SER A 208 -6.65 -5.71 -17.79
CA SER A 208 -7.44 -4.48 -17.75
C SER A 208 -7.15 -3.68 -19.01
N THR A 209 -8.11 -2.89 -19.49
CA THR A 209 -7.91 -1.98 -20.62
C THR A 209 -8.27 -0.55 -20.22
N TRP A 210 -7.58 0.42 -20.82
CA TRP A 210 -7.94 1.83 -20.68
C TRP A 210 -8.98 2.19 -21.73
N VAL A 211 -10.16 2.56 -21.28
CA VAL A 211 -11.16 3.23 -22.13
C VAL A 211 -10.83 4.72 -22.12
N ARG A 212 -10.60 5.30 -23.29
CA ARG A 212 -10.25 6.72 -23.47
C ARG A 212 -11.26 7.37 -24.41
N SER A 213 -11.65 8.60 -24.08
CA SER A 213 -12.40 9.42 -25.04
C SER A 213 -11.49 9.81 -26.21
N ASN A 214 -12.01 9.71 -27.43
CA ASN A 214 -11.38 10.23 -28.64
C ASN A 214 -11.82 11.67 -28.97
N ALA A 215 -12.68 12.27 -28.14
CA ALA A 215 -13.18 13.63 -28.29
C ALA A 215 -13.19 14.39 -26.95
N SER A 216 -13.18 15.72 -27.02
CA SER A 216 -13.38 16.57 -25.84
C SER A 216 -14.87 16.62 -25.47
N GLY A 217 -15.19 16.73 -24.18
CA GLY A 217 -16.57 16.79 -23.71
C GLY A 217 -16.68 16.72 -22.20
N ILE A 218 -17.92 16.65 -21.71
CA ILE A 218 -18.25 16.48 -20.31
C ILE A 218 -18.55 15.00 -20.08
N LEU A 219 -17.82 14.37 -19.15
CA LEU A 219 -18.10 13.00 -18.71
C LEU A 219 -19.16 13.03 -17.61
N PHE A 220 -20.25 12.31 -17.82
CA PHE A 220 -21.20 11.99 -16.75
C PHE A 220 -20.76 10.67 -16.11
N SER A 221 -20.29 10.72 -14.87
CA SER A 221 -19.81 9.56 -14.09
C SER A 221 -20.38 9.55 -12.70
#